data_AF-A0A8S2PV59-F1
#
_entry.id   AF-A0A8S2PV59-F1
#
_cell.length_a   1.000
_cell.length_b   1.000
_cell.length_c   1.000
_cell.angle_alpha   90.00
_cell.angle_beta   90.00
_cell.angle_gamma   90.00
#
_symmetry.space_group_name_H-M   'P 1'
#
loop_
_entity.id
_entity.type
_entity.pdbx_description
1 polymer ?
#
loop_
_entity_poly.entity_id
_entity_poly.type
_entity_poly.pdbx_seq_one_letter_code
_entity_poly.pdbx_strand_id
1 'polypeptide(L)'
;MGCKHIWLNPKYHDDNQQTICKPNELESFLCNPSQPVDRKLLNRILGSLIGLALGDALGAHVESRPHEYMIEHPVKEFDGGGTWSLAKGQIINFSLIMRCGFDPYDQLVRYKCWHKNGYMSSTGKCFAIGSSTRQCLNVFEQRQRDFAQGNKISLEDLDSFNKLEILNSFDINCGINDATDNEGLMRRASVPLLFHQDPKKAVEYSGRSAKIIHANQNIYDACRYYGALIVAAIQGMAKTELLDPDFYKKQEDWFGSELLQENVRKITEGSYKRKNGYQDDENTFEEGVLAAVNRGDNTDTRAAIYGQLSSTYYGYKELPSRWVEHVYAVKFITCMDKWIAYQNSN
;
A
#
# COMPACT_ATOMS: atom_id res chain seq x y z
N MET A 1 -20.42 0.67 17.06
CA MET A 1 -20.96 1.73 16.19
C MET A 1 -19.87 2.79 16.06
N GLY A 2 -19.47 3.19 14.84
CA GLY A 2 -18.35 4.12 14.59
C GLY A 2 -17.92 4.23 13.11
N CYS A 3 -18.15 3.21 12.29
CA CYS A 3 -17.69 3.18 10.89
C CYS A 3 -18.76 3.48 9.84
N LYS A 4 -19.89 4.10 10.21
CA LYS A 4 -21.04 4.30 9.30
C LYS A 4 -20.79 5.34 8.20
N HIS A 5 -19.83 6.24 8.42
CA HIS A 5 -19.62 7.45 7.59
C HIS A 5 -18.21 7.59 7.01
N ILE A 6 -17.39 6.53 7.06
CA ILE A 6 -15.99 6.58 6.59
C ILE A 6 -15.83 6.75 5.07
N TRP A 7 -16.93 6.63 4.33
CA TRP A 7 -17.03 6.89 2.90
C TRP A 7 -17.14 8.38 2.56
N LEU A 8 -17.19 9.27 3.56
CA LEU A 8 -17.38 10.71 3.34
C LEU A 8 -16.03 11.42 3.24
N ASN A 9 -15.83 12.15 2.14
CA ASN A 9 -14.77 13.14 2.05
C ASN A 9 -15.33 14.48 2.54
N PRO A 10 -14.77 15.11 3.59
CA PRO A 10 -15.27 16.38 4.08
C PRO A 10 -15.12 17.55 3.09
N LYS A 11 -14.23 17.46 2.08
CA LYS A 11 -14.13 18.44 0.99
C LYS A 11 -15.31 18.42 0.01
N TYR A 12 -16.13 17.37 0.01
CA TYR A 12 -17.29 17.22 -0.89
C TYR A 12 -18.62 17.26 -0.13
N HIS A 13 -18.69 18.00 0.98
CA HIS A 13 -19.96 18.39 1.59
C HIS A 13 -20.42 19.74 1.04
N ASP A 14 -21.64 19.80 0.51
CA ASP A 14 -22.44 21.02 0.54
C ASP A 14 -22.84 21.32 1.99
N ASP A 15 -23.04 22.59 2.33
CA ASP A 15 -23.43 23.13 3.64
C ASP A 15 -24.70 22.46 4.24
N ASN A 16 -25.42 21.66 3.45
CA ASN A 16 -26.65 20.95 3.81
C ASN A 16 -26.49 19.47 4.24
N GLN A 17 -25.27 18.95 4.50
CA GLN A 17 -25.05 17.56 4.95
C GLN A 17 -25.63 16.46 4.04
N GLN A 18 -25.86 16.70 2.74
CA GLN A 18 -26.20 15.63 1.81
C GLN A 18 -24.97 14.79 1.45
N THR A 19 -25.17 13.48 1.48
CA THR A 19 -24.18 12.43 1.17
C THR A 19 -23.90 12.45 -0.32
N ILE A 20 -22.75 12.97 -0.79
CA ILE A 20 -22.53 13.17 -2.24
C ILE A 20 -22.05 11.91 -2.98
N CYS A 21 -21.58 10.85 -2.33
CA CYS A 21 -21.21 9.63 -3.08
C CYS A 21 -21.59 8.33 -2.36
N LYS A 22 -22.63 7.66 -2.85
CA LYS A 22 -22.80 6.21 -2.70
C LYS A 22 -21.66 5.48 -3.44
N PRO A 23 -21.29 4.23 -3.09
CA PRO A 23 -20.22 3.50 -3.77
C PRO A 23 -20.30 3.49 -5.31
N ASN A 24 -21.52 3.40 -5.86
CA ASN A 24 -21.75 3.44 -7.32
C ASN A 24 -21.49 4.83 -7.93
N GLU A 25 -21.73 5.90 -7.17
CA GLU A 25 -21.48 7.29 -7.58
C GLU A 25 -19.97 7.60 -7.50
N LEU A 26 -19.29 7.05 -6.49
CA LEU A 26 -17.82 7.10 -6.36
C LEU A 26 -17.14 6.37 -7.53
N GLU A 27 -17.61 5.18 -7.91
CA GLU A 27 -17.11 4.46 -9.08
C GLU A 27 -17.27 5.31 -10.35
N SER A 28 -18.46 5.84 -10.62
CA SER A 28 -18.70 6.71 -11.78
C SER A 28 -17.80 7.97 -11.78
N PHE A 29 -17.55 8.57 -10.61
CA PHE A 29 -16.66 9.72 -10.45
C PHE A 29 -15.19 9.36 -10.71
N LEU A 30 -14.71 8.25 -10.14
CA LEU A 30 -13.33 7.77 -10.30
C LEU A 30 -13.03 7.31 -11.73
N CYS A 31 -14.01 6.69 -12.41
CA CYS A 31 -13.79 6.10 -13.73
C CYS A 31 -13.79 7.12 -14.89
N ASN A 32 -14.27 8.37 -14.69
CA ASN A 32 -14.42 9.40 -15.73
C ASN A 32 -13.71 10.73 -15.39
N PRO A 33 -12.37 10.76 -15.30
CA PRO A 33 -11.65 12.01 -15.19
C PRO A 33 -11.88 12.89 -16.44
N SER A 34 -12.18 14.17 -16.22
CA SER A 34 -12.54 15.13 -17.27
C SER A 34 -11.36 15.57 -18.16
N GLN A 35 -10.12 15.18 -17.82
CA GLN A 35 -8.92 15.46 -18.60
C GLN A 35 -8.19 14.19 -19.04
N PRO A 36 -7.48 14.23 -20.19
CA PRO A 36 -6.68 13.11 -20.66
C PRO A 36 -5.49 12.83 -19.72
N VAL A 37 -5.37 11.58 -19.28
CA VAL A 37 -4.24 11.09 -18.49
C VAL A 37 -3.16 10.52 -19.41
N ASP A 38 -1.87 10.76 -19.10
CA ASP A 38 -0.75 10.12 -19.80
C ASP A 38 -0.90 8.59 -19.74
N ARG A 39 -0.98 7.96 -20.92
CA ARG A 39 -1.23 6.51 -21.04
C ARG A 39 -0.10 5.66 -20.48
N LYS A 40 1.16 6.11 -20.56
CA LYS A 40 2.32 5.41 -20.01
C LYS A 40 2.31 5.50 -18.49
N LEU A 41 2.03 6.69 -17.94
CA LEU A 41 1.87 6.89 -16.50
C LEU A 41 0.74 6.01 -15.95
N LEU A 42 -0.44 6.06 -16.57
CA LEU A 42 -1.59 5.25 -16.19
C LEU A 42 -1.27 3.75 -16.26
N ASN A 43 -0.56 3.29 -17.30
CA ASN A 43 -0.13 1.90 -17.42
C ASN A 43 0.75 1.45 -16.24
N ARG A 44 1.65 2.31 -15.74
CA ARG A 44 2.51 2.01 -14.59
C ARG A 44 1.74 2.02 -13.26
N ILE A 45 0.84 2.99 -13.07
CA ILE A 45 0.00 3.09 -11.86
C ILE A 45 -0.92 1.87 -11.75
N LEU A 46 -1.66 1.56 -12.83
CA LEU A 46 -2.51 0.37 -12.91
C LEU A 46 -1.69 -0.90 -12.68
N GLY A 47 -0.49 -0.95 -13.30
CA GLY A 47 0.43 -2.05 -13.12
C GLY A 47 0.70 -2.26 -11.64
N SER A 48 1.21 -1.24 -10.96
CA SER A 48 1.62 -1.27 -9.55
C SER A 48 0.56 -1.85 -8.60
N LEU A 49 -0.67 -1.35 -8.68
CA LEU A 49 -1.73 -1.71 -7.74
C LEU A 49 -2.41 -3.03 -8.09
N ILE A 50 -2.51 -3.38 -9.37
CA ILE A 50 -2.95 -4.71 -9.79
C ILE A 50 -1.87 -5.76 -9.56
N GLY A 51 -0.60 -5.44 -9.77
CA GLY A 51 0.54 -6.33 -9.51
C GLY A 51 0.71 -6.62 -8.03
N LEU A 52 0.48 -5.62 -7.15
CA LEU A 52 0.33 -5.84 -5.71
C LEU A 52 -0.74 -6.91 -5.44
N ALA A 53 -1.93 -6.65 -5.98
CA ALA A 53 -3.11 -7.46 -5.73
C ALA A 53 -2.95 -8.90 -6.23
N LEU A 54 -2.40 -9.06 -7.42
CA LEU A 54 -2.10 -10.34 -8.04
C LEU A 54 -1.00 -11.08 -7.27
N GLY A 55 0.08 -10.39 -6.86
CA GLY A 55 1.14 -10.99 -6.07
C GLY A 55 0.66 -11.52 -4.72
N ASP A 56 -0.05 -10.69 -3.96
CA ASP A 56 -0.71 -11.09 -2.70
C ASP A 56 -1.59 -12.32 -2.91
N ALA A 57 -2.40 -12.27 -3.97
CA ALA A 57 -3.31 -13.34 -4.32
C ALA A 57 -2.60 -14.66 -4.64
N LEU A 58 -1.61 -14.61 -5.52
CA LEU A 58 -0.86 -15.78 -5.93
C LEU A 58 -0.13 -16.42 -4.73
N GLY A 59 0.48 -15.61 -3.88
CA GLY A 59 1.24 -16.10 -2.73
C GLY A 59 0.38 -16.65 -1.58
N ALA A 60 -0.84 -16.12 -1.38
CA ALA A 60 -1.72 -16.50 -0.26
C ALA A 60 -2.07 -18.01 -0.24
N HIS A 61 -2.13 -18.65 -1.40
CA HIS A 61 -2.46 -20.08 -1.51
C HIS A 61 -1.42 -21.02 -0.88
N VAL A 62 -0.17 -20.55 -0.82
CA VAL A 62 0.98 -21.33 -0.35
C VAL A 62 1.70 -20.64 0.80
N GLU A 63 1.01 -19.71 1.48
CA GLU A 63 1.55 -19.02 2.65
C GLU A 63 1.99 -20.03 3.73
N SER A 64 3.12 -19.75 4.36
CA SER A 64 3.78 -20.58 5.37
C SER A 64 4.28 -21.95 4.89
N ARG A 65 4.24 -22.24 3.58
CA ARG A 65 4.86 -23.46 3.03
C ARG A 65 6.38 -23.29 2.92
N PRO A 66 7.19 -24.19 3.48
CA PRO A 66 8.66 -24.04 3.46
C PRO A 66 9.20 -24.19 2.03
N HIS A 67 10.40 -23.65 1.78
CA HIS A 67 11.02 -23.69 0.46
C HIS A 67 11.14 -25.12 -0.11
N GLU A 68 11.47 -26.11 0.72
CA GLU A 68 11.59 -27.51 0.31
C GLU A 68 10.27 -28.06 -0.23
N TYR A 69 9.14 -27.68 0.37
CA TYR A 69 7.81 -28.03 -0.14
C TYR A 69 7.56 -27.41 -1.51
N MET A 70 7.98 -26.16 -1.71
CA MET A 70 7.81 -25.45 -2.98
C MET A 70 8.67 -26.02 -4.11
N ILE A 71 9.81 -26.65 -3.80
CA ILE A 71 10.63 -27.36 -4.80
C ILE A 71 9.86 -28.56 -5.37
N GLU A 72 9.17 -29.31 -4.52
CA GLU A 72 8.38 -30.48 -4.92
C GLU A 72 7.01 -30.10 -5.53
N HIS A 73 6.41 -29.00 -5.05
CA HIS A 73 5.07 -28.54 -5.41
C HIS A 73 5.08 -27.07 -5.87
N PRO A 74 5.81 -26.73 -6.94
CA PRO A 74 5.92 -25.34 -7.36
C PRO A 74 4.59 -24.82 -7.89
N VAL A 75 4.26 -23.58 -7.52
CA VAL A 75 3.21 -22.79 -8.16
C VAL A 75 3.68 -22.47 -9.58
N LYS A 76 2.82 -22.76 -10.56
CA LYS A 76 3.09 -22.52 -11.99
C LYS A 76 2.06 -21.64 -12.67
N GLU A 77 0.90 -21.49 -12.05
CA GLU A 77 -0.27 -20.87 -12.65
C GLU A 77 -1.12 -20.25 -11.54
N PHE A 78 -1.99 -19.31 -11.92
CA PHE A 78 -2.99 -18.72 -11.04
C PHE A 78 -4.39 -19.01 -11.60
N ASP A 79 -5.09 -19.93 -10.96
CA ASP A 79 -6.45 -20.36 -11.29
C ASP A 79 -7.53 -19.66 -10.42
N GLY A 80 -7.11 -18.70 -9.59
CA GLY A 80 -7.96 -18.00 -8.63
C GLY A 80 -8.24 -18.81 -7.34
N GLY A 81 -9.14 -18.31 -6.49
CA GLY A 81 -9.50 -18.96 -5.21
C GLY A 81 -8.81 -18.37 -3.97
N GLY A 82 -9.12 -18.86 -2.76
CA GLY A 82 -8.44 -18.39 -1.53
C GLY A 82 -8.96 -17.07 -0.93
N THR A 83 -8.41 -16.73 0.25
CA THR A 83 -8.71 -15.48 0.98
C THR A 83 -7.57 -14.49 0.81
N TRP A 84 -7.87 -13.29 0.32
CA TRP A 84 -6.88 -12.29 -0.12
C TRP A 84 -6.67 -11.10 0.84
N SER A 85 -5.44 -10.86 1.29
CA SER A 85 -5.10 -9.73 2.18
C SER A 85 -5.18 -8.33 1.51
N LEU A 86 -5.59 -8.28 0.24
CA LEU A 86 -5.93 -7.11 -0.58
C LEU A 86 -6.43 -5.87 0.16
N ALA A 87 -7.30 -6.06 1.17
CA ALA A 87 -7.90 -4.99 1.95
C ALA A 87 -6.87 -3.97 2.48
N LYS A 88 -5.69 -4.43 2.92
CA LYS A 88 -4.70 -3.59 3.60
C LYS A 88 -4.08 -2.52 2.69
N GLY A 89 -3.76 -2.85 1.43
CA GLY A 89 -3.26 -1.88 0.44
C GLY A 89 -4.33 -0.95 -0.11
N GLN A 90 -5.55 -1.48 -0.26
CA GLN A 90 -6.71 -0.75 -0.73
C GLN A 90 -7.14 0.35 0.25
N ILE A 91 -6.97 0.13 1.56
CA ILE A 91 -7.23 1.12 2.62
C ILE A 91 -6.36 2.38 2.47
N ILE A 92 -5.05 2.22 2.23
CA ILE A 92 -4.15 3.37 2.05
C ILE A 92 -4.55 4.13 0.80
N ASN A 93 -4.83 3.43 -0.31
CA ASN A 93 -5.26 4.07 -1.54
C ASN A 93 -6.51 4.94 -1.30
N PHE A 94 -7.54 4.37 -0.66
CA PHE A 94 -8.76 5.11 -0.32
C PHE A 94 -8.51 6.31 0.58
N SER A 95 -7.64 6.19 1.58
CA SER A 95 -7.29 7.31 2.46
C SER A 95 -6.71 8.47 1.66
N LEU A 96 -5.73 8.17 0.81
CA LEU A 96 -5.06 9.14 -0.04
C LEU A 96 -6.02 9.82 -1.01
N ILE A 97 -6.93 9.04 -1.63
CA ILE A 97 -7.93 9.55 -2.57
C ILE A 97 -8.91 10.48 -1.86
N MET A 98 -9.48 10.01 -0.75
CA MET A 98 -10.53 10.72 -0.01
C MET A 98 -10.00 11.94 0.73
N ARG A 99 -8.70 12.04 0.98
CA ARG A 99 -8.10 13.23 1.61
C ARG A 99 -7.40 14.14 0.60
N CYS A 100 -7.27 13.69 -0.65
CA CYS A 100 -6.47 14.34 -1.69
C CYS A 100 -5.07 14.69 -1.17
N GLY A 101 -4.45 13.75 -0.46
CA GLY A 101 -3.23 13.97 0.29
C GLY A 101 -2.97 12.89 1.35
N PHE A 102 -1.88 13.03 2.09
CA PHE A 102 -1.52 12.09 3.15
C PHE A 102 -2.07 12.55 4.51
N ASP A 103 -2.99 11.76 5.07
CA ASP A 103 -3.56 11.98 6.39
C ASP A 103 -3.38 10.72 7.25
N PRO A 104 -2.45 10.71 8.22
CA PRO A 104 -2.19 9.54 9.05
C PRO A 104 -3.36 9.18 9.97
N TYR A 105 -4.19 10.15 10.38
CA TYR A 105 -5.35 9.88 11.22
C TYR A 105 -6.41 9.14 10.41
N ASP A 106 -6.72 9.61 9.20
CA ASP A 106 -7.67 8.93 8.32
C ASP A 106 -7.21 7.53 7.93
N GLN A 107 -5.92 7.33 7.70
CA GLN A 107 -5.35 6.01 7.50
C GLN A 107 -5.65 5.07 8.70
N LEU A 108 -5.46 5.53 9.94
CA LEU A 108 -5.74 4.73 11.15
C LEU A 108 -7.25 4.47 11.36
N VAL A 109 -8.11 5.46 11.10
CA VAL A 109 -9.57 5.28 11.19
C VAL A 109 -10.04 4.21 10.20
N ARG A 110 -9.51 4.20 8.97
CA ARG A 110 -9.85 3.17 7.96
C ARG A 110 -9.32 1.79 8.33
N TYR A 111 -8.11 1.68 8.87
CA TYR A 111 -7.62 0.42 9.40
C TYR A 111 -8.46 -0.10 10.57
N LYS A 112 -8.87 0.79 11.48
CA LYS A 112 -9.79 0.43 12.56
C LYS A 112 -11.11 -0.11 12.01
N CYS A 113 -11.69 0.54 11.00
CA CYS A 113 -12.94 0.09 10.39
C CYS A 113 -12.80 -1.22 9.62
N TRP A 114 -11.64 -1.47 9.01
CA TRP A 114 -11.32 -2.78 8.47
C TRP A 114 -11.25 -3.83 9.58
N HIS A 115 -10.50 -3.55 10.65
CA HIS A 115 -10.34 -4.45 11.79
C HIS A 115 -11.68 -4.82 12.44
N LYS A 116 -12.58 -3.85 12.64
CA LYS A 116 -13.87 -4.06 13.31
C LYS A 116 -14.97 -4.61 12.41
N ASN A 117 -15.02 -4.17 11.16
CA ASN A 117 -16.20 -4.33 10.31
C ASN A 117 -15.89 -4.96 8.96
N GLY A 118 -14.63 -5.30 8.68
CA GLY A 118 -14.23 -5.82 7.36
C GLY A 118 -14.35 -4.78 6.25
N TYR A 119 -14.28 -3.48 6.57
CA TYR A 119 -14.22 -2.41 5.58
C TYR A 119 -13.18 -2.73 4.49
N MET A 120 -13.61 -2.73 3.23
CA MET A 120 -12.80 -3.07 2.04
C MET A 120 -12.19 -4.49 2.03
N SER A 121 -12.68 -5.39 2.89
CA SER A 121 -12.25 -6.78 2.88
C SER A 121 -12.90 -7.57 1.75
N SER A 122 -12.11 -8.40 1.08
CA SER A 122 -12.57 -9.35 0.07
C SER A 122 -13.56 -10.39 0.61
N THR A 123 -13.55 -10.63 1.92
CA THR A 123 -14.44 -11.59 2.61
C THR A 123 -15.58 -10.91 3.39
N GLY A 124 -15.64 -9.58 3.39
CA GLY A 124 -16.56 -8.81 4.23
C GLY A 124 -16.25 -8.85 5.74
N LYS A 125 -15.13 -9.48 6.14
CA LYS A 125 -14.64 -9.53 7.53
C LYS A 125 -13.15 -9.23 7.59
N CYS A 126 -12.63 -8.77 8.73
CA CYS A 126 -11.18 -8.70 8.93
C CYS A 126 -10.58 -10.11 8.97
N PHE A 127 -9.49 -10.34 8.25
CA PHE A 127 -8.68 -11.55 8.34
C PHE A 127 -7.21 -11.22 8.06
N ALA A 128 -6.32 -12.16 8.43
CA ALA A 128 -4.87 -12.03 8.27
C ALA A 128 -4.25 -10.76 8.92
N ILE A 129 -4.87 -10.13 9.91
CA ILE A 129 -4.30 -8.96 10.59
C ILE A 129 -3.07 -9.34 11.43
N GLY A 130 -1.93 -8.73 11.12
CA GLY A 130 -0.68 -8.90 11.84
C GLY A 130 -0.74 -8.41 13.29
N SER A 131 0.15 -8.94 14.12
CA SER A 131 0.19 -8.67 15.55
C SER A 131 0.43 -7.18 15.85
N SER A 132 1.42 -6.55 15.20
CA SER A 132 1.72 -5.14 15.41
C SER A 132 0.59 -4.22 14.94
N THR A 133 -0.02 -4.49 13.78
CA THR A 133 -1.22 -3.75 13.34
C THR A 133 -2.36 -3.89 14.34
N ARG A 134 -2.66 -5.10 14.81
CA ARG A 134 -3.72 -5.31 15.81
C ARG A 134 -3.44 -4.56 17.11
N GLN A 135 -2.21 -4.60 17.60
CA GLN A 135 -1.81 -3.93 18.83
C GLN A 135 -1.89 -2.40 18.69
N CYS A 136 -1.36 -1.84 17.60
CA CYS A 136 -1.46 -0.41 17.29
C CYS A 136 -2.92 0.04 17.25
N LEU A 137 -3.80 -0.69 16.57
CA LEU A 137 -5.22 -0.32 16.48
C LEU A 137 -5.93 -0.39 17.84
N ASN A 138 -5.56 -1.31 18.72
CA ASN A 138 -6.10 -1.33 20.09
C ASN A 138 -5.69 -0.08 20.88
N VAL A 139 -4.43 0.36 20.74
CA VAL A 139 -3.94 1.60 21.36
C VAL A 139 -4.66 2.82 20.78
N PHE A 140 -4.77 2.90 19.45
CA PHE A 140 -5.46 3.98 18.75
C PHE A 140 -6.94 4.08 19.17
N GLU A 141 -7.64 2.95 19.22
CA GLU A 141 -9.03 2.90 19.66
C GLU A 141 -9.21 3.38 21.10
N GLN A 142 -8.32 2.97 22.01
CA GLN A 142 -8.38 3.42 23.40
C GLN A 142 -8.11 4.92 23.49
N ARG A 143 -7.09 5.41 22.77
CA ARG A 143 -6.77 6.83 22.71
C ARG A 143 -7.92 7.67 22.13
N GLN A 144 -8.61 7.19 21.10
CA GLN A 144 -9.83 7.83 20.60
C GLN A 144 -10.93 7.90 21.67
N ARG A 145 -11.12 6.85 22.47
CA ARG A 145 -12.11 6.87 23.58
C ARG A 145 -11.76 7.91 24.63
N ASP A 146 -10.51 7.94 25.09
CA ASP A 146 -10.04 8.87 26.11
C ASP A 146 -10.13 10.32 25.60
N PHE A 147 -9.73 10.54 24.34
CA PHE A 147 -9.79 11.86 23.69
C PHE A 147 -11.23 12.34 23.50
N ALA A 148 -12.15 11.46 23.07
CA ALA A 148 -13.57 11.78 22.93
C ALA A 148 -14.18 12.18 24.27
N GLN A 149 -13.88 11.43 25.32
CA GLN A 149 -14.34 11.72 26.68
C GLN A 149 -13.81 13.07 27.19
N GLY A 150 -12.50 13.32 27.04
CA GLY A 150 -11.87 14.56 27.48
C GLY A 150 -12.40 15.81 26.77
N ASN A 151 -12.76 15.68 25.49
CA ASN A 151 -13.29 16.79 24.68
C ASN A 151 -14.82 16.84 24.62
N LYS A 152 -15.53 15.92 25.29
CA LYS A 152 -17.00 15.80 25.29
C LYS A 152 -17.60 15.71 23.87
N ILE A 153 -16.98 14.92 23.01
CA ILE A 153 -17.43 14.64 21.64
C ILE A 153 -17.71 13.15 21.47
N SER A 154 -18.44 12.77 20.42
CA SER A 154 -18.70 11.35 20.13
C SER A 154 -17.54 10.69 19.39
N LEU A 155 -17.41 9.36 19.48
CA LEU A 155 -16.50 8.61 18.62
C LEU A 155 -16.88 8.72 17.12
N GLU A 156 -18.16 8.95 16.83
CA GLU A 156 -18.63 9.15 15.46
C GLU A 156 -18.14 10.49 14.89
N ASP A 157 -18.07 11.56 15.69
CA ASP A 157 -17.47 12.84 15.28
C ASP A 157 -15.98 12.71 14.94
N LEU A 158 -15.27 11.85 15.67
CA LEU A 158 -13.87 11.53 15.41
C LEU A 158 -13.70 10.74 14.11
N ASP A 159 -14.54 9.74 13.87
CA ASP A 159 -14.46 8.87 12.70
C ASP A 159 -14.98 9.52 11.41
N SER A 160 -15.84 10.53 11.54
CA SER A 160 -16.43 11.30 10.43
C SER A 160 -15.70 12.63 10.14
N PHE A 161 -14.68 12.98 10.94
CA PHE A 161 -13.90 14.21 10.78
C PHE A 161 -14.69 15.51 10.96
N ASN A 162 -15.82 15.48 11.66
CA ASN A 162 -16.69 16.65 11.86
C ASN A 162 -16.04 17.76 12.73
N LYS A 163 -14.94 17.46 13.42
CA LYS A 163 -14.25 18.36 14.37
C LYS A 163 -12.75 18.49 14.06
N LEU A 164 -12.42 18.83 12.80
CA LEU A 164 -11.04 18.94 12.31
C LEU A 164 -10.11 19.78 13.21
N GLU A 165 -10.60 20.91 13.74
CA GLU A 165 -9.83 21.80 14.60
C GLU A 165 -9.27 21.08 15.84
N ILE A 166 -10.09 20.20 16.44
CA ILE A 166 -9.73 19.45 17.65
C ILE A 166 -8.87 18.24 17.27
N LEU A 167 -9.13 17.60 16.11
CA LEU A 167 -8.35 16.46 15.61
C LEU A 167 -6.87 16.78 15.41
N ASN A 168 -6.51 18.03 15.11
CA ASN A 168 -5.10 18.45 15.00
C ASN A 168 -4.29 18.25 16.29
N SER A 169 -4.95 18.16 17.44
CA SER A 169 -4.30 17.89 18.74
C SER A 169 -4.22 16.39 19.09
N PHE A 170 -4.77 15.51 18.25
CA PHE A 170 -4.75 14.09 18.49
C PHE A 170 -3.36 13.49 18.21
N ASP A 171 -2.79 12.78 19.19
CA ASP A 171 -1.55 12.04 18.99
C ASP A 171 -1.76 10.74 18.19
N ILE A 172 -1.36 10.77 16.92
CA ILE A 172 -1.43 9.65 15.97
C ILE A 172 -0.35 8.58 16.16
N ASN A 173 0.63 8.79 17.06
CA ASN A 173 1.74 7.86 17.23
C ASN A 173 1.32 6.68 18.11
N CYS A 174 0.64 5.70 17.50
CA CYS A 174 0.21 4.46 18.15
C CYS A 174 1.09 3.25 17.77
N GLY A 175 2.16 3.49 17.02
CA GLY A 175 2.98 2.43 16.43
C GLY A 175 3.77 1.60 17.44
N ILE A 176 4.07 0.36 17.06
CA ILE A 176 4.79 -0.60 17.89
C ILE A 176 6.28 -0.52 17.58
N ASN A 177 7.11 -0.23 18.59
CA ASN A 177 8.56 -0.02 18.42
C ASN A 177 9.30 -1.31 18.01
N ASP A 178 8.93 -2.43 18.62
CA ASP A 178 9.56 -3.74 18.39
C ASP A 178 8.89 -4.53 17.26
N ALA A 179 8.16 -3.85 16.37
CA ALA A 179 7.60 -4.46 15.18
C ALA A 179 8.69 -5.04 14.28
N THR A 180 8.53 -6.30 13.87
CA THR A 180 9.45 -7.02 12.99
C THR A 180 8.77 -7.59 11.74
N ASP A 181 7.45 -7.46 11.64
CA ASP A 181 6.69 -7.94 10.51
C ASP A 181 6.83 -7.04 9.27
N ASN A 182 6.54 -7.63 8.11
CA ASN A 182 6.73 -6.99 6.81
C ASN A 182 5.51 -6.16 6.36
N GLU A 183 4.53 -5.96 7.24
CA GLU A 183 3.27 -5.35 6.85
C GLU A 183 3.41 -3.88 6.39
N GLY A 184 4.49 -3.21 6.80
CA GLY A 184 4.84 -1.89 6.30
C GLY A 184 5.10 -1.85 4.78
N LEU A 185 5.77 -2.87 4.23
CA LEU A 185 6.21 -2.89 2.82
C LEU A 185 5.15 -3.45 1.85
N MET A 186 4.40 -4.47 2.26
CA MET A 186 3.49 -5.22 1.39
C MET A 186 2.31 -4.40 0.82
N ARG A 187 2.12 -3.16 1.30
CA ARG A 187 0.99 -2.28 0.97
C ARG A 187 1.42 -0.87 0.57
N ARG A 188 2.66 -0.68 0.15
CA ARG A 188 3.31 0.63 0.09
C ARG A 188 2.95 1.44 -1.16
N ALA A 189 2.63 0.80 -2.28
CA ALA A 189 2.57 1.41 -3.61
C ALA A 189 1.74 2.70 -3.71
N SER A 190 0.58 2.79 -3.07
CA SER A 190 -0.31 3.94 -3.23
C SER A 190 0.34 5.28 -2.87
N VAL A 191 1.22 5.30 -1.85
CA VAL A 191 1.89 6.54 -1.40
C VAL A 191 2.88 7.07 -2.44
N PRO A 192 3.94 6.34 -2.84
CA PRO A 192 4.87 6.83 -3.85
C PRO A 192 4.20 7.07 -5.21
N LEU A 193 3.16 6.32 -5.57
CA LEU A 193 2.40 6.58 -6.80
C LEU A 193 1.65 7.92 -6.74
N LEU A 194 1.04 8.28 -5.60
CA LEU A 194 0.33 9.56 -5.48
C LEU A 194 1.30 10.75 -5.46
N PHE A 195 2.47 10.62 -4.85
CA PHE A 195 3.41 11.72 -4.65
C PHE A 195 4.59 11.69 -5.62
N HIS A 196 4.52 10.92 -6.71
CA HIS A 196 5.67 10.65 -7.58
C HIS A 196 6.31 11.87 -8.25
N GLN A 197 5.56 12.98 -8.36
CA GLN A 197 6.07 14.25 -8.86
C GLN A 197 6.99 14.98 -7.86
N ASP A 198 6.90 14.64 -6.58
CA ASP A 198 7.72 15.17 -5.49
C ASP A 198 8.41 14.00 -4.77
N PRO A 199 9.55 13.51 -5.30
CA PRO A 199 10.24 12.33 -4.76
C PRO A 199 10.56 12.44 -3.27
N LYS A 200 10.88 13.65 -2.77
CA LYS A 200 11.16 13.89 -1.35
C LYS A 200 9.93 13.57 -0.50
N LYS A 201 8.76 14.11 -0.86
CA LYS A 201 7.50 13.80 -0.15
C LYS A 201 7.11 12.33 -0.32
N ALA A 202 7.25 11.77 -1.52
CA ALA A 202 6.93 10.36 -1.76
C ALA A 202 7.74 9.43 -0.86
N VAL A 203 9.05 9.66 -0.73
CA VAL A 203 9.94 8.90 0.14
C VAL A 203 9.58 9.12 1.61
N GLU A 204 9.44 10.37 2.06
CA GLU A 204 9.06 10.70 3.44
C GLU A 204 7.73 10.04 3.84
N TYR A 205 6.68 10.22 3.04
CA TYR A 205 5.35 9.70 3.32
C TYR A 205 5.30 8.18 3.23
N SER A 206 6.12 7.56 2.38
CA SER A 206 6.26 6.11 2.34
C SER A 206 6.73 5.57 3.70
N GLY A 207 7.70 6.23 4.34
CA GLY A 207 8.12 5.91 5.70
C GLY A 207 7.04 6.23 6.73
N ARG A 208 6.52 7.46 6.74
CA ARG A 208 5.57 7.94 7.77
C ARG A 208 4.30 7.11 7.81
N SER A 209 3.75 6.73 6.66
CA SER A 209 2.56 5.89 6.58
C SER A 209 2.80 4.47 7.14
N ALA A 210 4.04 3.96 7.15
CA ALA A 210 4.38 2.73 7.88
C ALA A 210 4.54 2.97 9.38
N LYS A 211 5.22 4.07 9.75
CA LYS A 211 5.62 4.41 11.13
C LYS A 211 4.45 4.54 12.10
N ILE A 212 3.29 5.01 11.64
CA ILE A 212 2.09 5.14 12.49
C ILE A 212 1.59 3.80 13.05
N ILE A 213 1.97 2.67 12.44
CA ILE A 213 1.67 1.32 12.91
C ILE A 213 2.93 0.59 13.39
N HIS A 214 4.02 0.68 12.64
CA HIS A 214 5.29 0.01 12.93
C HIS A 214 6.33 1.07 13.24
N ALA A 215 6.45 1.46 14.51
CA ALA A 215 7.38 2.49 14.97
C ALA A 215 8.83 1.97 15.04
N ASN A 216 9.20 1.07 14.14
CA ASN A 216 10.54 0.53 13.99
C ASN A 216 11.30 1.27 12.88
N GLN A 217 12.50 1.75 13.20
CA GLN A 217 13.28 2.55 12.25
C GLN A 217 13.70 1.76 11.00
N ASN A 218 13.99 0.45 11.11
CA ASN A 218 14.32 -0.35 9.94
C ASN A 218 13.12 -0.49 9.00
N ILE A 219 11.90 -0.65 9.54
CA ILE A 219 10.68 -0.71 8.73
C ILE A 219 10.40 0.63 8.05
N TYR A 220 10.56 1.73 8.79
CA TYR A 220 10.44 3.09 8.26
C TYR A 220 11.41 3.33 7.08
N ASP A 221 12.69 3.02 7.27
CA ASP A 221 13.74 3.21 6.27
C ASP A 221 13.60 2.27 5.07
N ALA A 222 13.19 1.02 5.31
CA ALA A 222 12.86 0.09 4.22
C ALA A 222 11.69 0.62 3.38
N CYS A 223 10.64 1.17 4.00
CA CYS A 223 9.52 1.77 3.28
C CYS A 223 9.92 3.03 2.51
N ARG A 224 10.82 3.86 3.06
CA ARG A 224 11.40 5.03 2.35
C ARG A 224 12.14 4.59 1.10
N TYR A 225 13.06 3.63 1.24
CA TYR A 225 13.84 3.11 0.13
C TYR A 225 12.96 2.45 -0.94
N TYR A 226 12.01 1.63 -0.50
CA TYR A 226 11.06 0.98 -1.40
C TYR A 226 10.15 1.99 -2.12
N GLY A 227 9.74 3.05 -1.43
CA GLY A 227 9.05 4.19 -2.04
C GLY A 227 9.89 4.87 -3.12
N ALA A 228 11.18 5.10 -2.88
CA ALA A 228 12.10 5.67 -3.86
C ALA A 228 12.20 4.80 -5.13
N LEU A 229 12.29 3.47 -4.98
CA LEU A 229 12.31 2.54 -6.11
C LEU A 229 11.02 2.64 -6.95
N ILE A 230 9.85 2.73 -6.31
CA ILE A 230 8.58 2.88 -7.02
C ILE A 230 8.52 4.24 -7.74
N VAL A 231 8.99 5.33 -7.12
CA VAL A 231 9.08 6.65 -7.75
C VAL A 231 10.02 6.63 -8.96
N ALA A 232 11.18 5.99 -8.85
CA ALA A 232 12.09 5.86 -9.98
C ALA A 232 11.50 5.01 -11.11
N ALA A 233 10.82 3.90 -10.77
CA ALA A 233 10.16 3.04 -11.75
C ALA A 233 9.01 3.76 -12.47
N ILE A 234 8.17 4.51 -11.76
CA ILE A 234 7.07 5.27 -12.36
C ILE A 234 7.58 6.41 -13.27
N GLN A 235 8.71 7.03 -12.90
CA GLN A 235 9.42 8.02 -13.72
C GLN A 235 10.18 7.39 -14.92
N GLY A 236 10.21 6.07 -15.01
CA GLY A 236 10.72 5.33 -16.17
C GLY A 236 12.22 5.07 -16.16
N MET A 237 12.86 5.09 -14.99
CA MET A 237 14.25 4.67 -14.80
C MET A 237 14.46 3.21 -15.26
N ALA A 238 15.62 2.91 -15.83
CA ALA A 238 15.91 1.57 -16.34
C ALA A 238 16.12 0.55 -15.21
N LYS A 239 15.86 -0.75 -15.48
CA LYS A 239 16.09 -1.85 -14.51
C LYS A 239 17.52 -1.84 -13.97
N THR A 240 18.52 -1.57 -14.82
CA THR A 240 19.94 -1.50 -14.41
C THR A 240 20.23 -0.39 -13.42
N GLU A 241 19.51 0.73 -13.50
CA GLU A 241 19.66 1.86 -12.57
C GLU A 241 18.90 1.61 -11.27
N LEU A 242 17.70 1.01 -11.34
CA LEU A 242 16.92 0.60 -10.17
C LEU A 242 17.63 -0.45 -9.31
N LEU A 243 18.41 -1.33 -9.94
CA LEU A 243 19.16 -2.41 -9.29
C LEU A 243 20.63 -2.04 -8.99
N ASP A 244 21.00 -0.78 -9.20
CA ASP A 244 22.34 -0.27 -8.93
C ASP A 244 22.60 -0.25 -7.41
N PRO A 245 23.68 -0.87 -6.90
CA PRO A 245 24.04 -0.83 -5.49
C PRO A 245 24.22 0.59 -4.92
N ASP A 246 24.51 1.57 -5.77
CA ASP A 246 24.64 2.98 -5.42
C ASP A 246 23.37 3.80 -5.66
N PHE A 247 22.22 3.18 -6.02
CA PHE A 247 20.93 3.89 -6.20
C PHE A 247 20.62 4.80 -5.00
N TYR A 248 20.73 4.29 -3.76
CA TYR A 248 20.49 5.12 -2.58
C TYR A 248 21.37 6.38 -2.54
N LYS A 249 22.66 6.27 -2.87
CA LYS A 249 23.59 7.41 -2.89
C LYS A 249 23.29 8.38 -4.03
N LYS A 250 22.96 7.86 -5.21
CA LYS A 250 22.61 8.66 -6.39
C LYS A 250 21.31 9.43 -6.20
N GLN A 251 20.42 8.94 -5.33
CA GLN A 251 19.13 9.55 -5.01
C GLN A 251 19.10 10.13 -3.57
N GLU A 252 20.25 10.40 -2.95
CA GLU A 252 20.32 10.83 -1.54
C GLU A 252 19.45 12.04 -1.21
N ASP A 253 19.33 12.99 -2.15
CA ASP A 253 18.49 14.17 -2.02
C ASP A 253 17.02 13.86 -1.75
N TRP A 254 16.53 12.70 -2.17
CA TRP A 254 15.14 12.26 -1.95
C TRP A 254 14.88 11.85 -0.50
N PHE A 255 15.94 11.53 0.24
CA PHE A 255 15.85 11.05 1.62
C PHE A 255 15.95 12.17 2.65
N GLY A 256 16.23 13.41 2.24
CA GLY A 256 16.42 14.51 3.20
C GLY A 256 17.63 14.27 4.10
N SER A 257 17.59 14.75 5.35
CA SER A 257 18.73 14.66 6.28
C SER A 257 18.84 13.34 7.05
N GLU A 258 17.79 12.51 7.06
CA GLU A 258 17.76 11.25 7.82
C GLU A 258 18.38 10.11 7.02
N LEU A 259 19.58 9.67 7.42
CA LEU A 259 20.24 8.51 6.82
C LEU A 259 19.50 7.21 7.11
N LEU A 260 19.49 6.29 6.14
CA LEU A 260 18.97 4.94 6.35
C LEU A 260 19.78 4.20 7.42
N GLN A 261 19.09 3.41 8.25
CA GLN A 261 19.71 2.47 9.18
C GLN A 261 20.67 1.51 8.48
N GLU A 262 21.72 1.11 9.20
CA GLU A 262 22.79 0.27 8.66
C GLU A 262 22.29 -1.06 8.07
N ASN A 263 21.31 -1.69 8.73
CA ASN A 263 20.73 -2.93 8.24
C ASN A 263 20.00 -2.75 6.89
N VAL A 264 19.37 -1.60 6.67
CA VAL A 264 18.71 -1.26 5.41
C VAL A 264 19.75 -0.91 4.36
N ARG A 265 20.78 -0.11 4.68
CA ARG A 265 21.88 0.22 3.75
C ARG A 265 22.56 -1.02 3.18
N LYS A 266 22.86 -2.01 4.02
CA LYS A 266 23.41 -3.29 3.54
C LYS A 266 22.51 -3.97 2.51
N ILE A 267 21.19 -3.86 2.65
CA ILE A 267 20.23 -4.40 1.67
C ILE A 267 20.29 -3.58 0.37
N THR A 268 20.30 -2.24 0.47
CA THR A 268 20.39 -1.38 -0.72
C THR A 268 21.66 -1.63 -1.52
N GLU A 269 22.77 -1.92 -0.84
CA GLU A 269 24.08 -2.24 -1.42
C GLU A 269 24.17 -3.69 -1.96
N GLY A 270 23.07 -4.44 -1.99
CA GLY A 270 23.00 -5.74 -2.67
C GLY A 270 23.40 -6.94 -1.80
N SER A 271 23.35 -6.83 -0.47
CA SER A 271 23.66 -7.97 0.43
C SER A 271 22.79 -9.22 0.21
N TYR A 272 21.65 -9.08 -0.50
CA TYR A 272 20.75 -10.17 -0.90
C TYR A 272 21.23 -10.98 -2.13
N LYS A 273 22.19 -10.47 -2.93
CA LYS A 273 22.70 -11.10 -4.17
C LYS A 273 23.76 -12.20 -3.91
N ARG A 274 23.75 -12.82 -2.72
CA ARG A 274 24.70 -13.89 -2.35
C ARG A 274 24.38 -15.20 -3.10
N LYS A 275 25.26 -16.20 -3.03
CA LYS A 275 25.01 -17.56 -3.55
C LYS A 275 23.69 -18.09 -2.95
N ASN A 276 22.74 -18.48 -3.81
CA ASN A 276 21.33 -18.84 -3.51
C ASN A 276 20.36 -17.66 -3.23
N GLY A 277 20.80 -16.42 -3.45
CA GLY A 277 19.99 -15.20 -3.38
C GLY A 277 19.04 -15.01 -4.56
N TYR A 278 18.44 -13.82 -4.69
CA TYR A 278 17.66 -13.43 -5.86
C TYR A 278 18.60 -13.15 -7.03
N GLN A 279 18.29 -13.69 -8.21
CA GLN A 279 19.01 -13.40 -9.45
C GLN A 279 18.28 -12.29 -10.22
N ASP A 280 18.96 -11.64 -11.15
CA ASP A 280 18.41 -10.52 -11.93
C ASP A 280 17.81 -11.00 -13.28
N ASP A 281 17.73 -12.32 -13.50
CA ASP A 281 17.51 -12.98 -14.79
C ASP A 281 16.06 -13.09 -15.24
N GLU A 282 15.07 -12.77 -14.38
CA GLU A 282 13.67 -12.79 -14.79
C GLU A 282 13.35 -11.58 -15.68
N ASN A 283 12.87 -11.87 -16.90
CA ASN A 283 12.64 -10.87 -17.95
C ASN A 283 11.18 -10.44 -18.05
N THR A 284 10.29 -11.17 -17.39
CA THR A 284 8.85 -10.88 -17.35
C THR A 284 8.34 -10.75 -15.92
N PHE A 285 7.17 -10.12 -15.77
CA PHE A 285 6.47 -10.08 -14.49
C PHE A 285 6.13 -11.50 -13.99
N GLU A 286 5.64 -12.35 -14.89
CA GLU A 286 5.19 -13.71 -14.60
C GLU A 286 6.31 -14.58 -14.02
N GLU A 287 7.47 -14.61 -14.68
CA GLU A 287 8.64 -15.36 -14.21
C GLU A 287 9.07 -14.92 -12.81
N GLY A 288 9.19 -13.60 -12.59
CA GLY A 288 9.69 -13.11 -11.32
C GLY A 288 8.69 -13.20 -10.16
N VAL A 289 7.38 -13.07 -10.41
CA VAL A 289 6.38 -13.25 -9.35
C VAL A 289 6.28 -14.73 -8.95
N LEU A 290 6.36 -15.66 -9.91
CA LEU A 290 6.45 -17.10 -9.62
C LEU A 290 7.74 -17.43 -8.88
N ALA A 291 8.87 -16.83 -9.25
CA ALA A 291 10.13 -16.99 -8.53
C ALA A 291 10.01 -16.50 -7.08
N ALA A 292 9.36 -15.36 -6.85
CA ALA A 292 9.11 -14.81 -5.51
C ALA A 292 8.23 -15.72 -4.65
N VAL A 293 7.13 -16.25 -5.21
CA VAL A 293 6.19 -17.15 -4.52
C VAL A 293 6.86 -18.49 -4.18
N ASN A 294 7.59 -19.09 -5.13
CA ASN A 294 8.19 -20.41 -4.96
C ASN A 294 9.40 -20.43 -3.99
N ARG A 295 9.77 -19.28 -3.41
CA ARG A 295 10.69 -19.24 -2.26
C ARG A 295 10.06 -19.74 -0.96
N GLY A 296 8.74 -19.84 -0.87
CA GLY A 296 8.06 -20.29 0.34
C GLY A 296 8.07 -19.28 1.49
N ASP A 297 7.66 -19.75 2.66
CA ASP A 297 7.51 -19.05 3.93
C ASP A 297 6.51 -17.89 3.88
N ASN A 298 6.97 -16.70 3.51
CA ASN A 298 6.18 -15.47 3.51
C ASN A 298 5.77 -15.09 2.08
N THR A 299 5.09 -16.02 1.40
CA THR A 299 4.88 -16.02 -0.05
C THR A 299 3.97 -14.89 -0.52
N ASP A 300 2.85 -14.65 0.16
CA ASP A 300 1.90 -13.56 -0.11
C ASP A 300 2.59 -12.19 -0.06
N THR A 301 3.35 -11.93 1.01
CA THR A 301 4.04 -10.67 1.24
C THR A 301 5.18 -10.48 0.25
N ARG A 302 6.01 -11.51 0.02
CA ARG A 302 7.11 -11.44 -0.96
C ARG A 302 6.58 -11.15 -2.36
N ALA A 303 5.52 -11.85 -2.76
CA ALA A 303 4.90 -11.68 -4.06
C ALA A 303 4.19 -10.33 -4.19
N ALA A 304 3.54 -9.82 -3.14
CA ALA A 304 2.95 -8.49 -3.13
C ALA A 304 4.02 -7.38 -3.23
N ILE A 305 5.15 -7.53 -2.52
CA ILE A 305 6.29 -6.59 -2.64
C ILE A 305 6.87 -6.66 -4.04
N TYR A 306 7.22 -7.84 -4.55
CA TYR A 306 7.69 -7.98 -5.94
C TYR A 306 6.69 -7.38 -6.93
N GLY A 307 5.42 -7.72 -6.76
CA GLY A 307 4.32 -7.35 -7.63
C GLY A 307 4.19 -5.86 -7.79
N GLN A 308 4.21 -5.09 -6.69
CA GLN A 308 4.17 -3.62 -6.70
C GLN A 308 5.26 -2.98 -7.56
N LEU A 309 6.54 -3.29 -7.30
CA LEU A 309 7.65 -2.64 -8.01
C LEU A 309 7.78 -3.13 -9.46
N SER A 310 7.74 -4.44 -9.67
CA SER A 310 7.90 -5.03 -11.00
C SER A 310 6.81 -4.58 -11.97
N SER A 311 5.55 -4.56 -11.54
CA SER A 311 4.44 -4.09 -12.37
C SER A 311 4.41 -2.57 -12.54
N THR A 312 4.99 -1.79 -11.62
CA THR A 312 5.27 -0.36 -11.88
C THR A 312 6.28 -0.22 -13.03
N TYR A 313 7.27 -1.11 -13.09
CA TYR A 313 8.30 -1.10 -14.13
C TYR A 313 7.80 -1.63 -15.49
N TYR A 314 7.19 -2.81 -15.53
CA TYR A 314 6.66 -3.42 -16.76
C TYR A 314 5.36 -2.76 -17.23
N GLY A 315 4.50 -2.38 -16.28
CA GLY A 315 3.19 -1.79 -16.52
C GLY A 315 2.08 -2.84 -16.69
N TYR A 316 0.84 -2.38 -16.56
CA TYR A 316 -0.37 -3.20 -16.54
C TYR A 316 -0.54 -4.11 -17.76
N LYS A 317 -0.22 -3.62 -18.96
CA LYS A 317 -0.36 -4.38 -20.21
C LYS A 317 0.53 -5.61 -20.30
N GLU A 318 1.61 -5.66 -19.53
CA GLU A 318 2.54 -6.78 -19.47
C GLU A 318 2.13 -7.82 -18.41
N LEU A 319 1.09 -7.54 -17.62
CA LEU A 319 0.55 -8.50 -16.66
C LEU A 319 -0.25 -9.59 -17.40
N PRO A 320 -0.15 -10.87 -16.99
CA PRO A 320 -0.93 -11.94 -17.62
C PRO A 320 -2.44 -11.68 -17.47
N SER A 321 -3.14 -11.42 -18.58
CA SER A 321 -4.57 -11.08 -18.54
C SER A 321 -5.41 -12.19 -17.89
N ARG A 322 -5.04 -13.45 -18.16
CA ARG A 322 -5.65 -14.65 -17.55
C ARG A 322 -5.58 -14.63 -16.02
N TRP A 323 -4.57 -13.99 -15.43
CA TRP A 323 -4.45 -13.86 -13.97
C TRP A 323 -5.18 -12.63 -13.44
N VAL A 324 -5.10 -11.52 -14.17
CA VAL A 324 -5.75 -10.25 -13.81
C VAL A 324 -7.28 -10.42 -13.71
N GLU A 325 -7.88 -11.27 -14.55
CA GLU A 325 -9.32 -11.57 -14.52
C GLU A 325 -9.78 -12.22 -13.20
N HIS A 326 -8.88 -12.92 -12.50
CA HIS A 326 -9.17 -13.55 -11.21
C HIS A 326 -8.94 -12.61 -10.01
N VAL A 327 -8.38 -11.41 -10.22
CA VAL A 327 -8.14 -10.44 -9.15
C VAL A 327 -9.47 -9.88 -8.63
N TYR A 328 -9.72 -10.06 -7.32
CA TYR A 328 -10.91 -9.54 -6.67
C TYR A 328 -10.97 -8.00 -6.80
N ALA A 329 -12.15 -7.49 -7.14
CA ALA A 329 -12.42 -6.06 -7.31
C ALA A 329 -11.54 -5.34 -8.35
N VAL A 330 -10.98 -6.04 -9.34
CA VAL A 330 -10.12 -5.48 -10.41
C VAL A 330 -10.68 -4.19 -11.04
N LYS A 331 -12.00 -4.12 -11.29
CA LYS A 331 -12.67 -2.93 -11.84
C LYS A 331 -12.58 -1.72 -10.92
N PHE A 332 -12.81 -1.95 -9.64
CA PHE A 332 -12.75 -0.92 -8.61
C PHE A 332 -11.33 -0.41 -8.40
N ILE A 333 -10.34 -1.31 -8.36
CA ILE A 333 -8.92 -0.94 -8.31
C ILE A 333 -8.57 -0.07 -9.52
N THR A 334 -8.95 -0.53 -10.72
CA THR A 334 -8.73 0.22 -11.97
C THR A 334 -9.32 1.63 -11.94
N CYS A 335 -10.48 1.84 -11.31
CA CYS A 335 -11.07 3.18 -11.23
C CYS A 335 -10.35 4.09 -10.22
N MET A 336 -9.91 3.57 -9.08
CA MET A 336 -9.03 4.34 -8.19
C MET A 336 -7.74 4.78 -8.88
N ASP A 337 -7.13 3.88 -9.66
CA ASP A 337 -5.84 4.10 -10.30
C ASP A 337 -5.93 5.21 -11.34
N LYS A 338 -7.04 5.26 -12.09
CA LYS A 338 -7.36 6.38 -13.00
C LYS A 338 -7.41 7.71 -12.25
N TRP A 339 -7.97 7.73 -11.05
CA TRP A 339 -8.05 8.94 -10.24
C TRP A 339 -6.68 9.38 -9.72
N ILE A 340 -5.84 8.44 -9.25
CA ILE A 340 -4.45 8.76 -8.83
C ILE A 340 -3.69 9.38 -10.00
N ALA A 341 -3.81 8.77 -11.19
CA ALA A 341 -3.17 9.27 -12.40
C ALA A 341 -3.69 10.67 -12.80
N TYR A 342 -4.98 10.93 -12.61
CA TYR A 342 -5.60 12.24 -12.88
C TYR A 342 -5.14 13.34 -11.91
N GLN A 343 -5.11 13.09 -10.60
CA GLN A 343 -4.62 14.08 -9.62
C GLN A 343 -3.16 14.46 -9.88
N ASN A 344 -2.39 13.57 -10.50
CA ASN A 344 -1.01 13.78 -10.90
C ASN A 344 -0.85 14.29 -12.35
N SER A 345 -1.93 14.69 -13.02
CA SER A 345 -1.85 15.32 -14.35
C SER A 345 -2.09 16.83 -14.30
N ASN A 346 -2.50 17.36 -13.13
CA ASN A 346 -2.66 18.79 -12.83
C ASN A 346 -1.73 19.17 -11.67
#